data_AF-A0A0F4GIL6-F1
#
_entry.id   AF-A0A0F4GIL6-F1
#
_cell.length_a   1.000
_cell.length_b   1.000
_cell.length_c   1.000
_cell.angle_alpha   90.00
_cell.angle_beta   90.00
_cell.angle_gamma   90.00
#
_symmetry.space_group_name_H-M   'P 1'
#
loop_
_entity.id
_entity.type
_entity.pdbx_description
1 polymer ?
#
loop_
_entity_poly.entity_id
_entity_poly.type
_entity_poly.pdbx_seq_one_letter_code
_entity_poly.pdbx_strand_id
1 'polypeptide(L)'
;MARKTIANPELPKPPSGKYPAKAHARNVAKWIADNGGPSSGVLYLEGQSTKMTEESHFRQRRHFYYLTGCDLPDCFFAYDVASDKSTLWIPPVDPEYVMWAGMPLQPKDALERYDIDEVLTTDELKSGKSLVNMLQKQQTIVHVIEDRADLAIFKADSVVAFKPDINYEWLRKAIETCRVVKDDFEIALIRHANIVSSYAHEQVLAAATRASNERELNAVFVMHCHANGCKEQAYGCICAAGTAGSTLHYVHNDMPLEGKDNILLDAGGEYNCYCADITRTFPITKNARFTKESKEIYDLVLLMQSECFKMIRAGMVWEDLHMKAHNVAAHGLRELGIFKKDLTVEQIIKSEITTRFFPHGLGHYLGMDTHDTGGNANYEDPNLYFRYLRIRGKVPAGAVVTNEPGIYFRKYPLQAELDAGQWDGVVDQEVLSRYWRVGGVRIEDDVVVKEDGYENLTTVSSDWRTVESMVLAGTQSGS
;
A
#
# COMPACT_ATOMS: atom_id res chain seq x y z
N MET A 1 13.93 -38.00 -5.71
CA MET A 1 13.41 -36.74 -6.26
C MET A 1 13.62 -35.66 -5.22
N ALA A 2 14.14 -34.49 -5.59
CA ALA A 2 14.23 -33.36 -4.65
C ALA A 2 12.82 -33.01 -4.15
N ARG A 3 12.68 -32.77 -2.84
CA ARG A 3 11.39 -32.41 -2.23
C ARG A 3 11.00 -31.03 -2.77
N LYS A 4 9.91 -30.93 -3.54
CA LYS A 4 9.35 -29.63 -3.93
C LYS A 4 8.92 -28.88 -2.67
N THR A 5 9.46 -27.69 -2.47
CA THR A 5 9.10 -26.78 -1.38
C THR A 5 7.84 -25.99 -1.76
N ILE A 6 7.07 -25.52 -0.75
CA ILE A 6 5.93 -24.62 -0.99
C ILE A 6 6.44 -23.23 -1.41
N ALA A 7 7.50 -22.75 -0.73
CA ALA A 7 8.26 -21.59 -1.15
C ALA A 7 8.88 -21.86 -2.53
N ASN A 8 8.87 -20.86 -3.41
CA ASN A 8 9.49 -20.94 -4.71
C ASN A 8 10.98 -20.55 -4.60
N PRO A 9 11.91 -21.50 -4.72
CA PRO A 9 13.35 -21.23 -4.55
C PRO A 9 13.94 -20.39 -5.69
N GLU A 10 13.22 -20.22 -6.79
CA GLU A 10 13.65 -19.44 -7.96
C GLU A 10 13.33 -17.95 -7.82
N LEU A 11 12.56 -17.55 -6.79
CA LEU A 11 12.34 -16.12 -6.54
C LEU A 11 13.65 -15.44 -6.12
N PRO A 12 13.90 -14.20 -6.59
CA PRO A 12 15.00 -13.38 -6.09
C PRO A 12 14.99 -13.33 -4.56
N LYS A 13 16.19 -13.50 -3.98
CA LYS A 13 16.37 -13.40 -2.53
C LYS A 13 15.92 -12.01 -2.03
N PRO A 14 15.42 -11.92 -0.79
CA PRO A 14 15.11 -10.63 -0.19
C PRO A 14 16.38 -9.75 -0.14
N PRO A 15 16.20 -8.41 -0.13
CA PRO A 15 17.32 -7.49 0.03
C PRO A 15 18.08 -7.80 1.33
N SER A 16 19.38 -7.51 1.32
CA SER A 16 20.28 -7.74 2.43
C SER A 16 21.09 -6.48 2.74
N GLY A 17 21.61 -6.38 3.95
CA GLY A 17 22.30 -5.19 4.44
C GLY A 17 21.65 -4.66 5.72
N LYS A 18 22.27 -3.62 6.29
CA LYS A 18 21.70 -2.93 7.45
C LYS A 18 20.57 -2.01 7.03
N TYR A 19 19.50 -1.98 7.81
CA TYR A 19 18.41 -1.02 7.63
C TYR A 19 18.95 0.41 7.84
N PRO A 20 18.70 1.38 6.93
CA PRO A 20 19.32 2.71 6.93
C PRO A 20 18.70 3.70 7.94
N ALA A 21 18.45 3.24 9.17
CA ALA A 21 17.80 4.00 10.25
C ALA A 21 18.41 5.39 10.48
N LYS A 22 19.74 5.48 10.61
CA LYS A 22 20.42 6.77 10.86
C LYS A 22 20.32 7.74 9.68
N ALA A 23 20.36 7.25 8.45
CA ALA A 23 20.16 8.09 7.27
C ALA A 23 18.74 8.68 7.23
N HIS A 24 17.72 7.87 7.55
CA HIS A 24 16.34 8.36 7.69
C HIS A 24 16.22 9.43 8.78
N ALA A 25 16.84 9.21 9.95
CA ALA A 25 16.81 10.18 11.05
C ALA A 25 17.48 11.51 10.67
N ARG A 26 18.61 11.47 9.96
CA ARG A 26 19.28 12.67 9.41
C ARG A 26 18.39 13.41 8.41
N ASN A 27 17.71 12.70 7.52
CA ASN A 27 16.80 13.31 6.54
C ASN A 27 15.63 14.01 7.22
N VAL A 28 15.05 13.40 8.25
CA VAL A 28 13.97 14.00 9.06
C VAL A 28 14.47 15.26 9.77
N ALA A 29 15.62 15.20 10.46
CA ALA A 29 16.18 16.35 11.15
C ALA A 29 16.52 17.50 10.17
N LYS A 30 17.09 17.17 9.01
CA LYS A 30 17.37 18.12 7.94
C LYS A 30 16.10 18.78 7.43
N TRP A 31 15.04 17.99 7.20
CA TRP A 31 13.76 18.52 6.72
C TRP A 31 13.17 19.51 7.73
N ILE A 32 13.23 19.21 9.02
CA ILE A 32 12.77 20.12 10.08
C ILE A 32 13.51 21.46 9.99
N ALA A 33 14.84 21.43 9.93
CA ALA A 33 15.68 22.62 9.85
C ALA A 33 15.42 23.44 8.57
N ASP A 34 15.35 22.79 7.41
CA ASP A 34 15.12 23.44 6.11
C ASP A 34 13.73 24.11 6.02
N ASN A 35 12.77 23.68 6.84
CA ASN A 35 11.40 24.21 6.86
C ASN A 35 11.12 25.17 8.04
N GLY A 36 12.16 25.69 8.69
CA GLY A 36 12.06 26.71 9.73
C GLY A 36 11.88 26.17 11.15
N GLY A 37 11.97 24.86 11.34
CA GLY A 37 12.02 24.25 12.67
C GLY A 37 13.42 24.32 13.31
N PRO A 38 13.56 23.83 14.56
CA PRO A 38 14.85 23.80 15.25
C PRO A 38 15.90 22.97 14.49
N SER A 39 17.14 23.46 14.43
CA SER A 39 18.27 22.77 13.79
C SER A 39 18.99 21.78 14.72
N SER A 40 18.51 21.62 15.95
CA SER A 40 19.06 20.77 16.99
C SER A 40 17.94 20.35 17.95
N GLY A 41 18.11 19.24 18.64
CA GLY A 41 17.13 18.63 19.52
C GLY A 41 17.23 17.11 19.49
N VAL A 42 16.29 16.44 20.15
CA VAL A 42 16.16 14.98 20.15
C VAL A 42 14.87 14.59 19.46
N LEU A 43 14.94 13.73 18.44
CA LEU A 43 13.76 13.06 17.88
C LEU A 43 13.47 11.86 18.76
N TYR A 44 12.28 11.77 19.36
CA TYR A 44 11.90 10.66 20.24
C TYR A 44 10.63 9.96 19.73
N LEU A 45 10.69 8.63 19.64
CA LEU A 45 9.59 7.79 19.19
C LEU A 45 9.44 6.55 20.06
N GLU A 46 8.20 6.08 20.15
CA GLU A 46 7.86 4.84 20.83
C GLU A 46 7.31 3.82 19.85
N GLY A 47 7.82 2.60 19.96
CA GLY A 47 7.30 1.44 19.25
C GLY A 47 5.91 1.06 19.74
N GLN A 48 5.30 0.12 19.03
CA GLN A 48 4.03 -0.45 19.43
C GLN A 48 4.23 -1.29 20.70
N SER A 49 3.48 -0.99 21.76
CA SER A 49 3.50 -1.79 22.96
C SER A 49 2.75 -3.11 22.79
N THR A 50 3.18 -4.13 23.52
CA THR A 50 2.43 -5.39 23.65
C THR A 50 1.07 -5.10 24.28
N LYS A 51 -0.02 -5.50 23.62
CA LYS A 51 -1.37 -5.41 24.19
C LYS A 51 -1.74 -6.75 24.81
N MET A 52 -2.04 -6.75 26.11
CA MET A 52 -2.50 -7.94 26.85
C MET A 52 -4.01 -8.18 26.71
N THR A 53 -4.60 -7.83 25.57
CA THR A 53 -6.04 -8.01 25.27
C THR A 53 -6.25 -9.14 24.27
N GLU A 54 -7.48 -9.65 24.13
CA GLU A 54 -7.85 -10.77 23.24
C GLU A 54 -7.12 -10.67 21.88
N GLU A 55 -6.36 -11.73 21.59
CA GLU A 55 -5.42 -11.98 20.48
C GLU A 55 -5.35 -10.90 19.37
N SER A 56 -4.53 -9.87 19.57
CA SER A 56 -4.15 -8.95 18.48
C SER A 56 -2.78 -9.30 17.90
N HIS A 57 -2.71 -9.53 16.58
CA HIS A 57 -1.42 -9.70 15.89
C HIS A 57 -0.58 -8.42 15.99
N PHE A 58 0.67 -8.55 16.43
CA PHE A 58 1.59 -7.42 16.55
C PHE A 58 1.96 -6.87 15.17
N ARG A 59 1.78 -5.56 14.98
CA ARG A 59 2.35 -4.78 13.87
C ARG A 59 3.01 -3.53 14.41
N GLN A 60 4.24 -3.27 13.96
CA GLN A 60 5.00 -2.10 14.39
C GLN A 60 4.41 -0.80 13.83
N ARG A 61 4.53 0.29 14.61
CA ARG A 61 4.20 1.65 14.16
C ARG A 61 5.14 2.08 13.04
N ARG A 62 4.61 2.57 11.91
CA ARG A 62 5.42 2.89 10.72
C ARG A 62 6.44 3.99 10.96
N HIS A 63 6.10 5.04 11.71
CA HIS A 63 7.07 6.10 12.03
C HIS A 63 8.25 5.60 12.86
N PHE A 64 7.99 4.72 13.83
CA PHE A 64 9.04 4.09 14.62
C PHE A 64 9.89 3.15 13.77
N TYR A 65 9.26 2.27 12.98
CA TYR A 65 9.98 1.37 12.10
C TYR A 65 10.82 2.13 11.06
N TYR A 66 10.30 3.22 10.49
CA TYR A 66 11.03 4.05 9.53
C TYR A 66 12.36 4.57 10.09
N LEU A 67 12.41 4.96 11.37
CA LEU A 67 13.65 5.47 11.98
C LEU A 67 14.51 4.39 12.66
N THR A 68 14.12 3.12 12.62
CA THR A 68 14.81 2.07 13.40
C THR A 68 15.01 0.73 12.68
N GLY A 69 14.10 0.35 11.78
CA GLY A 69 13.97 -1.00 11.25
C GLY A 69 13.49 -2.04 12.27
N CYS A 70 13.23 -1.64 13.52
CA CYS A 70 13.01 -2.56 14.62
C CYS A 70 11.55 -3.03 14.70
N ASP A 71 11.35 -4.34 14.58
CA ASP A 71 10.06 -5.04 14.64
C ASP A 71 9.73 -5.63 16.02
N LEU A 72 10.50 -5.28 17.06
CA LEU A 72 10.17 -5.71 18.42
C LEU A 72 9.09 -4.81 19.07
N PRO A 73 8.18 -5.39 19.86
CA PRO A 73 7.29 -4.61 20.71
C PRO A 73 8.06 -3.92 21.84
N ASP A 74 7.39 -2.96 22.50
CA ASP A 74 7.87 -2.34 23.74
C ASP A 74 9.26 -1.71 23.63
N CYS A 75 9.58 -1.18 22.44
CA CYS A 75 10.84 -0.50 22.14
C CYS A 75 10.68 1.02 22.10
N PHE A 76 11.79 1.73 22.27
CA PHE A 76 11.86 3.19 22.24
C PHE A 76 13.07 3.65 21.45
N PHE A 77 13.02 4.84 20.88
CA PHE A 77 14.09 5.35 20.04
C PHE A 77 14.31 6.84 20.28
N ALA A 78 15.58 7.24 20.28
CA ALA A 78 15.98 8.63 20.28
C ALA A 78 17.11 8.87 19.27
N TYR A 79 17.04 10.01 18.59
CA TYR A 79 18.12 10.51 17.74
C TYR A 79 18.51 11.93 18.18
N ASP A 80 19.72 12.09 18.69
CA ASP A 80 20.33 13.38 19.00
C ASP A 80 20.90 13.96 17.70
N VAL A 81 20.27 15.04 17.22
CA VAL A 81 20.61 15.70 15.96
C VAL A 81 22.02 16.30 15.98
N ALA A 82 22.45 16.86 17.11
CA ALA A 82 23.69 17.61 17.17
C ALA A 82 24.92 16.74 17.42
N SER A 83 24.78 15.63 18.14
CA SER A 83 25.83 14.60 18.21
C SER A 83 25.74 13.58 17.08
N ASP A 84 24.69 13.64 16.26
CA ASP A 84 24.39 12.67 15.20
C ASP A 84 24.47 11.24 15.75
N LYS A 85 23.75 10.99 16.86
CA LYS A 85 23.77 9.72 17.59
C LYS A 85 22.36 9.17 17.79
N SER A 86 22.18 7.93 17.39
CA SER A 86 20.94 7.16 17.53
C SER A 86 21.04 6.15 18.68
N THR A 87 20.01 6.09 19.52
CA THR A 87 19.89 5.13 20.61
C THR A 87 18.55 4.41 20.51
N LEU A 88 18.59 3.07 20.46
CA LEU A 88 17.42 2.19 20.51
C LEU A 88 17.37 1.49 21.86
N TRP A 89 16.22 1.53 22.53
CA TRP A 89 15.96 0.72 23.72
C TRP A 89 15.06 -0.45 23.36
N ILE A 90 15.52 -1.67 23.64
CA ILE A 90 14.77 -2.92 23.43
C ILE A 90 14.46 -3.60 24.77
N PRO A 91 13.43 -4.47 24.87
CA PRO A 91 13.16 -5.20 26.10
C PRO A 91 14.38 -5.99 26.61
N PRO A 92 14.64 -6.04 27.92
CA PRO A 92 15.69 -6.90 28.47
C PRO A 92 15.35 -8.38 28.28
N VAL A 93 16.36 -9.25 28.35
CA VAL A 93 16.14 -10.69 28.31
C VAL A 93 15.48 -11.13 29.62
N ASP A 94 14.26 -11.65 29.50
CA ASP A 94 13.53 -12.28 30.59
C ASP A 94 13.52 -13.82 30.40
N PRO A 95 14.05 -14.60 31.37
CA PRO A 95 14.01 -16.07 31.29
C PRO A 95 12.61 -16.65 31.07
N GLU A 96 11.57 -16.04 31.64
CA GLU A 96 10.20 -16.50 31.44
C GLU A 96 9.75 -16.24 30.00
N TYR A 97 9.98 -15.03 29.47
CA TYR A 97 9.74 -14.73 28.05
C TYR A 97 10.47 -15.71 27.12
N VAL A 98 11.75 -16.04 27.39
CA VAL A 98 12.52 -17.00 26.56
C VAL A 98 11.86 -18.38 26.55
N MET A 99 11.34 -18.83 27.68
CA MET A 99 10.62 -20.10 27.79
C MET A 99 9.33 -20.11 26.95
N TRP A 100 8.58 -19.01 26.92
CA TRP A 100 7.27 -18.94 26.27
C TRP A 100 7.31 -18.50 24.80
N ALA A 101 8.16 -17.54 24.45
CA ALA A 101 8.17 -16.84 23.16
C ALA A 101 9.50 -16.95 22.40
N GLY A 102 10.52 -17.60 23.00
CA GLY A 102 11.85 -17.75 22.42
C GLY A 102 12.80 -16.59 22.72
N MET A 103 14.05 -16.72 22.28
CA MET A 103 15.10 -15.72 22.53
C MET A 103 14.77 -14.40 21.79
N PRO A 104 14.63 -13.25 22.49
CA PRO A 104 14.42 -11.97 21.84
C PRO A 104 15.68 -11.50 21.10
N LEU A 105 15.53 -10.49 20.25
CA LEU A 105 16.68 -9.82 19.64
C LEU A 105 17.62 -9.28 20.72
N GLN A 106 18.92 -9.56 20.62
CA GLN A 106 19.90 -9.03 21.56
C GLN A 106 20.50 -7.71 21.05
N PRO A 107 21.06 -6.85 21.92
CA PRO A 107 21.66 -5.58 21.51
C PRO A 107 22.71 -5.72 20.39
N LYS A 108 23.56 -6.76 20.46
CA LYS A 108 24.56 -7.03 19.42
C LYS A 108 23.92 -7.34 18.06
N ASP A 109 22.83 -8.11 18.05
CA ASP A 109 22.15 -8.53 16.83
C ASP A 109 21.39 -7.35 16.23
N ALA A 110 20.84 -6.46 17.07
CA ALA A 110 20.22 -5.21 16.64
C ALA A 110 21.25 -4.28 15.97
N LEU A 111 22.44 -4.12 16.55
CA LEU A 111 23.54 -3.34 15.96
C LEU A 111 24.03 -3.92 14.62
N GLU A 112 23.92 -5.23 14.42
CA GLU A 112 24.25 -5.89 13.15
C GLU A 112 23.17 -5.70 12.07
N ARG A 113 21.90 -5.56 12.47
CA ARG A 113 20.75 -5.44 11.54
C ARG A 113 20.37 -4.02 11.20
N TYR A 114 20.53 -3.09 12.14
CA TYR A 114 20.05 -1.71 12.02
C TYR A 114 21.23 -0.74 12.09
N ASP A 115 21.23 0.28 11.24
CA ASP A 115 22.21 1.37 11.31
C ASP A 115 21.89 2.29 12.49
N ILE A 116 22.21 1.80 13.69
CA ILE A 116 21.97 2.43 14.99
C ILE A 116 23.30 2.46 15.77
N ASP A 117 23.58 3.55 16.48
CA ASP A 117 24.86 3.74 17.16
C ASP A 117 24.94 3.03 18.52
N GLU A 118 23.81 2.94 19.22
CA GLU A 118 23.75 2.39 20.57
C GLU A 118 22.42 1.65 20.80
N VAL A 119 22.50 0.45 21.38
CA VAL A 119 21.33 -0.33 21.77
C VAL A 119 21.41 -0.62 23.27
N LEU A 120 20.41 -0.15 24.00
CA LEU A 120 20.25 -0.31 25.45
C LEU A 120 18.97 -1.09 25.76
N THR A 121 18.74 -1.41 27.02
CA THR A 121 17.52 -2.09 27.47
C THR A 121 16.50 -1.12 28.06
N THR A 122 15.20 -1.44 27.99
CA THR A 122 14.14 -0.50 28.40
C THR A 122 14.10 -0.17 29.90
N ASP A 123 14.72 -0.98 30.76
CA ASP A 123 14.95 -0.67 32.18
C ASP A 123 15.92 0.51 32.37
N GLU A 124 16.96 0.62 31.54
CA GLU A 124 17.85 1.78 31.50
C GLU A 124 17.09 3.05 31.10
N LEU A 125 16.14 2.95 30.17
CA LEU A 125 15.26 4.07 29.80
C LEU A 125 14.32 4.44 30.94
N LYS A 126 13.64 3.47 31.58
CA LYS A 126 12.69 3.71 32.68
C LYS A 126 13.30 4.46 33.86
N SER A 127 14.61 4.34 34.08
CA SER A 127 15.34 5.14 35.08
C SER A 127 15.41 6.65 34.74
N GLY A 128 15.18 6.99 33.47
CA GLY A 128 15.33 8.31 32.86
C GLY A 128 16.78 8.77 32.70
N LYS A 129 17.78 8.06 33.27
CA LYS A 129 19.18 8.47 33.26
C LYS A 129 19.76 8.53 31.85
N SER A 130 19.49 7.52 31.03
CA SER A 130 19.99 7.45 29.65
C SER A 130 19.47 8.60 28.78
N LEU A 131 18.17 8.92 28.90
CA LEU A 131 17.55 10.06 28.23
C LEU A 131 18.09 11.40 28.75
N VAL A 132 18.17 11.59 30.07
CA VAL A 132 18.71 12.83 30.66
C VAL A 132 20.17 13.06 30.27
N ASN A 133 21.00 12.02 30.24
CA ASN A 133 22.39 12.12 29.81
C ASN A 133 22.53 12.58 28.34
N MET A 134 21.55 12.24 27.50
CA MET A 134 21.46 12.74 26.12
C MET A 134 21.06 14.22 26.12
N LEU A 135 20.01 14.57 26.87
CA LEU A 135 19.48 15.93 26.93
C LEU A 135 20.45 16.93 27.55
N GLN A 136 21.24 16.55 28.56
CA GLN A 136 22.24 17.41 29.20
C GLN A 136 23.31 17.94 28.23
N LYS A 137 23.54 17.25 27.12
CA LYS A 137 24.54 17.62 26.12
C LYS A 137 24.01 18.64 25.09
N GLN A 138 22.70 18.92 25.07
CA GLN A 138 22.03 19.69 24.02
C GLN A 138 21.06 20.74 24.57
N GLN A 139 20.61 21.63 23.68
CA GLN A 139 19.45 22.48 23.95
C GLN A 139 18.17 21.63 24.09
N THR A 140 17.24 22.10 24.92
CA THR A 140 16.23 21.34 25.66
C THR A 140 15.10 20.68 24.86
N ILE A 141 15.10 20.75 23.53
CA ILE A 141 13.93 20.41 22.72
C ILE A 141 13.87 18.91 22.42
N VAL A 142 12.73 18.29 22.73
CA VAL A 142 12.41 16.91 22.37
C VAL A 142 11.21 16.91 21.45
N HIS A 143 11.43 16.48 20.21
CA HIS A 143 10.38 16.34 19.22
C HIS A 143 9.68 15.00 19.40
N VAL A 144 8.35 15.02 19.53
CA VAL A 144 7.51 13.84 19.81
C VAL A 144 6.28 13.86 18.91
N ILE A 145 5.70 12.70 18.64
CA ILE A 145 4.38 12.59 18.03
C ILE A 145 3.35 12.38 19.14
N GLU A 146 2.50 13.39 19.37
CA GLU A 146 1.59 13.49 20.54
C GLU A 146 0.73 12.24 20.77
N ASP A 147 0.03 11.75 19.74
CA ASP A 147 -0.85 10.56 19.81
C ASP A 147 -0.10 9.22 19.70
N ARG A 148 1.23 9.25 19.63
CA ARG A 148 2.08 8.06 19.43
C ARG A 148 3.21 7.95 20.45
N ALA A 149 3.15 8.69 21.55
CA ALA A 149 4.06 8.51 22.67
C ALA A 149 3.26 8.43 23.97
N ASP A 150 3.49 7.38 24.75
CA ASP A 150 3.15 7.38 26.16
C ASP A 150 4.14 8.30 26.88
N LEU A 151 3.71 9.53 27.14
CA LEU A 151 4.52 10.54 27.84
C LEU A 151 4.85 10.14 29.29
N ALA A 152 4.50 8.93 29.75
CA ALA A 152 4.92 8.37 31.03
C ALA A 152 6.44 8.47 31.25
N ILE A 153 7.28 8.29 30.22
CA ILE A 153 8.73 8.44 30.40
C ILE A 153 9.13 9.86 30.83
N PHE A 154 8.41 10.88 30.35
CA PHE A 154 8.64 12.27 30.72
C PHE A 154 8.14 12.60 32.13
N LYS A 155 7.48 11.64 32.80
CA LYS A 155 7.10 11.74 34.22
C LYS A 155 8.14 11.14 35.17
N ALA A 156 9.21 10.49 34.66
CA ALA A 156 10.29 10.01 35.51
C ALA A 156 10.96 11.19 36.24
N ASP A 157 11.27 11.04 37.54
CA ASP A 157 11.79 12.13 38.39
C ASP A 157 13.01 12.83 37.78
N SER A 158 13.89 12.07 37.15
CA SER A 158 15.10 12.58 36.49
C SER A 158 14.79 13.46 35.28
N VAL A 159 13.78 13.11 34.48
CA VAL A 159 13.35 13.87 33.31
C VAL A 159 12.55 15.10 33.71
N VAL A 160 11.67 14.97 34.71
CA VAL A 160 10.90 16.09 35.29
C VAL A 160 11.83 17.13 35.91
N ALA A 161 12.90 16.70 36.60
CA ALA A 161 13.89 17.61 37.15
C ALA A 161 14.66 18.39 36.06
N PHE A 162 14.89 17.76 34.90
CA PHE A 162 15.58 18.39 33.77
C PHE A 162 14.70 19.40 33.02
N LYS A 163 13.37 19.19 32.98
CA LYS A 163 12.39 20.06 32.30
C LYS A 163 12.67 20.28 30.80
N PRO A 164 12.68 19.22 29.97
CA PRO A 164 12.80 19.38 28.52
C PRO A 164 11.61 20.13 27.94
N ASP A 165 11.85 20.88 26.87
CA ASP A 165 10.80 21.50 26.06
C ASP A 165 10.27 20.48 25.06
N ILE A 166 8.99 20.11 25.16
CA ILE A 166 8.41 19.09 24.29
C ILE A 166 7.73 19.75 23.10
N ASN A 167 8.18 19.40 21.91
CA ASN A 167 7.65 19.92 20.66
C ASN A 167 6.88 18.84 19.90
N TYR A 168 5.60 19.10 19.60
CA TYR A 168 4.73 18.19 18.86
C TYR A 168 4.49 18.59 17.40
N GLU A 169 5.03 19.73 16.98
CA GLU A 169 4.71 20.37 15.70
C GLU A 169 5.41 19.69 14.51
N TRP A 170 6.68 19.32 14.68
CA TRP A 170 7.56 19.05 13.55
C TRP A 170 7.67 17.56 13.18
N LEU A 171 7.80 16.67 14.17
CA LEU A 171 8.28 15.30 13.93
C LEU A 171 7.39 14.49 12.99
N ARG A 172 6.07 14.53 13.22
CA ARG A 172 5.09 13.81 12.39
C ARG A 172 5.19 14.25 10.94
N LYS A 173 5.07 15.55 10.70
CA LYS A 173 5.08 16.14 9.35
C LYS A 173 6.40 15.86 8.63
N ALA A 174 7.51 15.92 9.35
CA ALA A 174 8.83 15.63 8.80
C ALA A 174 8.96 14.16 8.36
N ILE A 175 8.61 13.21 9.23
CA ILE A 175 8.65 11.78 8.89
C ILE A 175 7.70 11.47 7.73
N GLU A 176 6.45 11.92 7.79
CA GLU A 176 5.45 11.67 6.76
C GLU A 176 5.86 12.24 5.39
N THR A 177 6.58 13.37 5.37
CA THR A 177 7.12 13.97 4.15
C THR A 177 8.35 13.22 3.63
N CYS A 178 9.28 12.84 4.51
CA CYS A 178 10.47 12.06 4.12
C CYS A 178 10.10 10.69 3.56
N ARG A 179 9.08 10.02 4.11
CA ARG A 179 8.56 8.73 3.61
C ARG A 179 8.01 8.77 2.18
N VAL A 180 7.69 9.95 1.63
CA VAL A 180 7.19 10.06 0.25
C VAL A 180 8.26 9.60 -0.74
N VAL A 181 9.52 10.00 -0.55
CA VAL A 181 10.64 9.69 -1.44
C VAL A 181 11.43 8.53 -0.85
N LYS A 182 11.40 7.39 -1.52
CA LYS A 182 12.02 6.15 -1.04
C LYS A 182 13.50 6.13 -1.39
N ASP A 183 14.31 5.63 -0.46
CA ASP A 183 15.70 5.29 -0.79
C ASP A 183 15.80 3.93 -1.51
N ASP A 184 17.01 3.57 -1.95
CA ASP A 184 17.25 2.32 -2.67
C ASP A 184 16.96 1.05 -1.83
N PHE A 185 17.14 1.12 -0.51
CA PHE A 185 16.86 0.01 0.40
C PHE A 185 15.35 -0.18 0.55
N GLU A 186 14.60 0.91 0.72
CA GLU A 186 13.14 0.92 0.76
C GLU A 186 12.53 0.40 -0.55
N ILE A 187 13.01 0.88 -1.70
CA ILE A 187 12.60 0.40 -3.02
C ILE A 187 12.89 -1.10 -3.15
N ALA A 188 14.02 -1.60 -2.65
CA ALA A 188 14.34 -3.02 -2.71
C ALA A 188 13.39 -3.88 -1.86
N LEU A 189 12.93 -3.40 -0.71
CA LEU A 189 11.93 -4.07 0.12
C LEU A 189 10.56 -4.10 -0.57
N ILE A 190 10.10 -2.96 -1.12
CA ILE A 190 8.84 -2.87 -1.89
C ILE A 190 8.91 -3.78 -3.13
N ARG A 191 10.04 -3.78 -3.85
CA ARG A 191 10.25 -4.66 -5.01
C ARG A 191 10.15 -6.13 -4.62
N HIS A 192 10.70 -6.53 -3.48
CA HIS A 192 10.58 -7.91 -3.00
C HIS A 192 9.13 -8.27 -2.65
N ALA A 193 8.40 -7.40 -1.96
CA ALA A 193 6.96 -7.58 -1.71
C ALA A 193 6.18 -7.72 -3.02
N ASN A 194 6.51 -6.92 -4.04
CA ASN A 194 5.89 -6.97 -5.37
C ASN A 194 6.16 -8.29 -6.10
N ILE A 195 7.40 -8.79 -6.07
CA ILE A 195 7.77 -10.07 -6.69
C ILE A 195 7.00 -11.23 -6.04
N VAL A 196 6.96 -11.28 -4.71
CA VAL A 196 6.24 -12.32 -3.97
C VAL A 196 4.73 -12.23 -4.23
N SER A 197 4.17 -11.02 -4.22
CA SER A 197 2.74 -10.80 -4.47
C SER A 197 2.37 -11.13 -5.91
N SER A 198 3.20 -10.75 -6.89
CA SER A 198 3.02 -11.11 -8.31
C SER A 198 3.04 -12.62 -8.50
N TYR A 199 4.00 -13.32 -7.88
CA TYR A 199 4.01 -14.78 -7.89
C TYR A 199 2.74 -15.37 -7.27
N ALA A 200 2.27 -14.83 -6.14
CA ALA A 200 1.02 -15.27 -5.53
C ALA A 200 -0.19 -15.06 -6.46
N HIS A 201 -0.29 -13.91 -7.14
CA HIS A 201 -1.30 -13.66 -8.19
C HIS A 201 -1.24 -14.71 -9.31
N GLU A 202 -0.06 -15.05 -9.81
CA GLU A 202 0.13 -16.11 -10.81
C GLU A 202 -0.37 -17.47 -10.31
N GLN A 203 -0.16 -17.79 -9.03
CA GLN A 203 -0.67 -19.03 -8.43
C GLN A 203 -2.19 -19.01 -8.28
N VAL A 204 -2.80 -17.85 -7.97
CA VAL A 204 -4.26 -17.71 -7.95
C VAL A 204 -4.84 -17.89 -9.36
N LEU A 205 -4.25 -17.26 -10.37
CA LEU A 205 -4.63 -17.42 -11.78
C LEU A 205 -4.60 -18.91 -12.17
N ALA A 206 -3.53 -19.63 -11.82
CA ALA A 206 -3.40 -21.07 -12.07
C ALA A 206 -4.37 -21.95 -11.24
N ALA A 207 -4.94 -21.43 -10.14
CA ALA A 207 -5.91 -22.14 -9.32
C ALA A 207 -7.38 -21.83 -9.70
N ALA A 208 -7.62 -20.75 -10.44
CA ALA A 208 -8.93 -20.16 -10.72
C ALA A 208 -10.01 -21.17 -11.14
N THR A 209 -9.70 -22.07 -12.08
CA THR A 209 -10.69 -23.02 -12.62
C THR A 209 -11.01 -24.20 -11.69
N ARG A 210 -10.23 -24.38 -10.62
CA ARG A 210 -10.43 -25.44 -9.63
C ARG A 210 -11.14 -24.93 -8.38
N ALA A 211 -11.17 -23.61 -8.17
CA ALA A 211 -11.84 -23.01 -7.04
C ALA A 211 -13.36 -23.01 -7.24
N SER A 212 -14.10 -23.29 -6.17
CA SER A 212 -15.57 -23.18 -6.16
C SER A 212 -16.08 -21.91 -5.48
N ASN A 213 -15.20 -21.25 -4.71
CA ASN A 213 -15.53 -20.14 -3.84
C ASN A 213 -14.39 -19.10 -3.78
N GLU A 214 -14.73 -17.83 -3.61
CA GLU A 214 -13.76 -16.72 -3.46
C GLU A 214 -12.71 -16.99 -2.38
N ARG A 215 -13.12 -17.61 -1.26
CA ARG A 215 -12.24 -17.89 -0.12
C ARG A 215 -11.08 -18.82 -0.47
N GLU A 216 -11.26 -19.72 -1.44
CA GLU A 216 -10.22 -20.66 -1.86
C GLU A 216 -9.10 -19.93 -2.58
N LEU A 217 -9.45 -18.95 -3.43
CA LEU A 217 -8.48 -18.11 -4.13
C LEU A 217 -7.74 -17.18 -3.17
N ASN A 218 -8.45 -16.61 -2.18
CA ASN A 218 -7.83 -15.88 -1.08
C ASN A 218 -6.79 -16.77 -0.34
N ALA A 219 -7.16 -18.00 0.01
CA ALA A 219 -6.25 -18.93 0.70
C ALA A 219 -4.99 -19.26 -0.12
N VAL A 220 -5.12 -19.43 -1.44
CA VAL A 220 -3.98 -19.63 -2.35
C VAL A 220 -3.03 -18.43 -2.30
N PHE A 221 -3.57 -17.21 -2.39
CA PHE A 221 -2.76 -15.98 -2.34
C PHE A 221 -1.98 -15.88 -1.02
N VAL A 222 -2.68 -16.00 0.11
CA VAL A 222 -2.11 -15.88 1.46
C VAL A 222 -1.03 -16.95 1.69
N MET A 223 -1.30 -18.20 1.31
CA MET A 223 -0.35 -19.29 1.45
C MET A 223 0.96 -19.01 0.70
N HIS A 224 0.87 -18.53 -0.54
CA HIS A 224 2.06 -18.25 -1.34
C HIS A 224 2.81 -17.01 -0.89
N CYS A 225 2.14 -15.97 -0.40
CA CYS A 225 2.81 -14.85 0.26
C CYS A 225 3.59 -15.32 1.49
N HIS A 226 2.89 -16.02 2.39
CA HIS A 226 3.45 -16.46 3.67
C HIS A 226 4.63 -17.41 3.49
N ALA A 227 4.50 -18.39 2.59
CA ALA A 227 5.57 -19.35 2.32
C ALA A 227 6.83 -18.69 1.73
N ASN A 228 6.70 -17.54 1.08
CA ASN A 228 7.81 -16.81 0.46
C ASN A 228 8.26 -15.59 1.29
N GLY A 229 7.92 -15.54 2.59
CA GLY A 229 8.45 -14.56 3.53
C GLY A 229 7.62 -13.28 3.70
N CYS A 230 6.57 -13.07 2.90
CA CYS A 230 5.57 -12.05 3.17
C CYS A 230 4.53 -12.61 4.15
N LYS A 231 4.91 -12.61 5.44
CA LYS A 231 4.13 -13.26 6.52
C LYS A 231 2.70 -12.73 6.60
N GLU A 232 2.56 -11.42 6.44
CA GLU A 232 1.29 -10.69 6.52
C GLU A 232 0.91 -10.14 5.14
N GLN A 233 -0.38 -9.88 4.93
CA GLN A 233 -0.86 -9.13 3.78
C GLN A 233 -0.89 -7.63 4.11
N ALA A 234 -0.60 -6.78 3.14
CA ALA A 234 -0.60 -5.34 3.33
C ALA A 234 -1.98 -4.83 3.81
N TYR A 235 -3.04 -5.44 3.28
CA TYR A 235 -4.46 -5.23 3.60
C TYR A 235 -5.21 -6.56 3.42
N GLY A 236 -6.47 -6.63 3.86
CA GLY A 236 -7.29 -7.81 3.61
C GLY A 236 -7.57 -7.97 2.12
N CYS A 237 -7.23 -9.15 1.56
CA CYS A 237 -7.46 -9.45 0.15
C CYS A 237 -8.92 -9.18 -0.25
N ILE A 238 -9.11 -8.73 -1.49
CA ILE A 238 -10.41 -8.48 -2.11
C ILE A 238 -10.56 -9.49 -3.23
N CYS A 239 -11.41 -10.50 -3.03
CA CYS A 239 -11.72 -11.54 -4.00
C CYS A 239 -13.18 -11.40 -4.42
N ALA A 240 -13.44 -10.58 -5.44
CA ALA A 240 -14.78 -10.11 -5.76
C ALA A 240 -15.29 -10.66 -7.11
N ALA A 241 -16.11 -11.71 -7.09
CA ALA A 241 -16.57 -12.39 -8.28
C ALA A 241 -17.86 -11.77 -8.90
N GLY A 242 -17.86 -11.62 -10.22
CA GLY A 242 -18.95 -11.03 -10.99
C GLY A 242 -19.34 -9.65 -10.48
N THR A 243 -20.63 -9.44 -10.18
CA THR A 243 -21.16 -8.14 -9.72
C THR A 243 -20.51 -7.61 -8.44
N ALA A 244 -19.92 -8.49 -7.60
CA ALA A 244 -19.18 -8.06 -6.42
C ALA A 244 -17.95 -7.23 -6.78
N GLY A 245 -17.35 -7.43 -7.96
CA GLY A 245 -16.23 -6.63 -8.47
C GLY A 245 -16.55 -5.14 -8.65
N SER A 246 -17.83 -4.74 -8.53
CA SER A 246 -18.24 -3.33 -8.49
C SER A 246 -18.10 -2.69 -7.09
N THR A 247 -17.84 -3.47 -6.05
CA THR A 247 -17.60 -3.00 -4.68
C THR A 247 -16.11 -2.83 -4.44
N LEU A 248 -15.66 -1.58 -4.26
CA LEU A 248 -14.23 -1.23 -4.25
C LEU A 248 -13.42 -1.94 -3.16
N HIS A 249 -13.93 -1.98 -1.93
CA HIS A 249 -13.33 -2.69 -0.79
C HIS A 249 -14.24 -3.83 -0.34
N TYR A 250 -14.43 -4.83 -1.21
CA TYR A 250 -15.24 -6.00 -0.90
C TYR A 250 -14.57 -6.89 0.15
N VAL A 251 -15.30 -7.26 1.21
CA VAL A 251 -14.73 -7.95 2.40
C VAL A 251 -15.27 -9.35 2.66
N HIS A 252 -16.35 -9.76 1.99
CA HIS A 252 -17.01 -11.03 2.33
C HIS A 252 -16.14 -12.23 1.92
N ASN A 253 -15.61 -12.21 0.69
CA ASN A 253 -14.65 -13.21 0.18
C ASN A 253 -15.08 -14.66 0.40
N ASP A 254 -16.39 -14.94 0.42
CA ASP A 254 -16.94 -16.24 0.78
C ASP A 254 -18.08 -16.68 -0.15
N MET A 255 -18.25 -16.00 -1.30
CA MET A 255 -19.32 -16.28 -2.24
C MET A 255 -18.93 -17.35 -3.29
N PRO A 256 -19.90 -18.13 -3.80
CA PRO A 256 -19.67 -19.09 -4.88
C PRO A 256 -19.25 -18.43 -6.19
N LEU A 257 -18.34 -19.09 -6.93
CA LEU A 257 -17.86 -18.64 -8.24
C LEU A 257 -18.76 -19.09 -9.42
N GLU A 258 -19.66 -20.05 -9.19
CA GLU A 258 -20.51 -20.61 -10.24
C GLU A 258 -21.38 -19.54 -10.93
N GLY A 259 -21.38 -19.55 -12.27
CA GLY A 259 -22.20 -18.66 -13.10
C GLY A 259 -21.73 -17.21 -13.15
N LYS A 260 -20.54 -16.90 -12.62
CA LYS A 260 -19.87 -15.59 -12.71
C LYS A 260 -18.92 -15.56 -13.91
N ASP A 261 -18.72 -14.38 -14.47
CA ASP A 261 -17.97 -14.20 -15.73
C ASP A 261 -16.47 -13.97 -15.46
N ASN A 262 -16.15 -13.11 -14.48
CA ASN A 262 -14.79 -12.79 -14.05
C ASN A 262 -14.73 -12.59 -12.54
N ILE A 263 -13.52 -12.54 -12.00
CA ILE A 263 -13.23 -12.13 -10.62
C ILE A 263 -12.19 -11.01 -10.65
N LEU A 264 -12.39 -10.01 -9.80
CA LEU A 264 -11.39 -8.99 -9.47
C LEU A 264 -10.66 -9.47 -8.21
N LEU A 265 -9.35 -9.69 -8.32
CA LEU A 265 -8.47 -9.98 -7.21
C LEU A 265 -7.58 -8.77 -6.96
N ASP A 266 -7.80 -8.11 -5.84
CA ASP A 266 -6.92 -7.04 -5.33
C ASP A 266 -6.29 -7.55 -4.03
N ALA A 267 -4.98 -7.79 -4.10
CA ALA A 267 -4.24 -8.39 -3.03
C ALA A 267 -2.73 -8.08 -3.12
N GLY A 268 -2.14 -7.76 -1.97
CA GLY A 268 -0.73 -7.44 -1.82
C GLY A 268 -0.15 -7.97 -0.51
N GLY A 269 1.07 -8.50 -0.58
CA GLY A 269 1.85 -8.93 0.58
C GLY A 269 2.58 -7.75 1.25
N GLU A 270 2.95 -7.94 2.51
CA GLU A 270 3.87 -7.06 3.23
C GLU A 270 5.18 -7.81 3.53
N TYR A 271 6.30 -7.21 3.16
CA TYR A 271 7.63 -7.67 3.55
C TYR A 271 8.28 -6.64 4.47
N ASN A 272 8.52 -7.02 5.73
CA ASN A 272 9.18 -6.16 6.73
C ASN A 272 8.58 -4.75 6.82
N CYS A 273 7.26 -4.65 6.97
CA CYS A 273 6.49 -3.39 6.96
C CYS A 273 6.41 -2.66 5.61
N TYR A 274 6.98 -3.14 4.50
CA TYR A 274 6.82 -2.54 3.17
C TYR A 274 5.81 -3.31 2.32
N CYS A 275 4.86 -2.60 1.73
CA CYS A 275 3.70 -3.16 1.07
C CYS A 275 3.91 -3.31 -0.45
N ALA A 276 3.18 -4.27 -1.02
CA ALA A 276 2.77 -4.26 -2.42
C ALA A 276 1.26 -4.05 -2.50
N ASP A 277 0.77 -3.58 -3.65
CA ASP A 277 -0.65 -3.41 -3.95
C ASP A 277 -0.89 -3.76 -5.42
N ILE A 278 -1.58 -4.87 -5.68
CA ILE A 278 -1.71 -5.40 -7.05
C ILE A 278 -3.13 -5.88 -7.24
N THR A 279 -3.77 -5.35 -8.28
CA THR A 279 -5.06 -5.81 -8.77
C THR A 279 -4.93 -6.50 -10.13
N ARG A 280 -5.50 -7.70 -10.24
CA ARG A 280 -5.74 -8.41 -11.51
C ARG A 280 -7.18 -8.86 -11.59
N THR A 281 -7.80 -8.59 -12.73
CA THR A 281 -9.12 -9.12 -13.08
C THR A 281 -8.95 -10.24 -14.11
N PHE A 282 -9.61 -11.39 -13.92
CA PHE A 282 -9.42 -12.55 -14.80
C PHE A 282 -10.71 -13.38 -14.94
N PRO A 283 -10.85 -14.14 -16.05
CA PRO A 283 -12.07 -14.89 -16.30
C PRO A 283 -12.13 -16.14 -15.42
N ILE A 284 -13.33 -16.45 -14.93
CA ILE A 284 -13.65 -17.69 -14.18
C ILE A 284 -14.74 -18.50 -14.88
N THR A 285 -14.97 -18.21 -16.16
CA THR A 285 -15.84 -18.98 -17.04
C THR A 285 -15.32 -20.41 -17.20
N LYS A 286 -16.22 -21.34 -17.58
CA LYS A 286 -15.89 -22.76 -17.77
C LYS A 286 -14.77 -23.03 -18.77
N ASN A 287 -14.58 -22.14 -19.75
CA ASN A 287 -13.53 -22.25 -20.76
C ASN A 287 -12.31 -21.36 -20.48
N ALA A 288 -12.22 -20.72 -19.29
CA ALA A 288 -11.13 -19.83 -18.91
C ALA A 288 -10.88 -18.71 -19.95
N ARG A 289 -11.97 -18.12 -20.46
CA ARG A 289 -11.96 -17.03 -21.43
C ARG A 289 -12.84 -15.89 -20.96
N PHE A 290 -12.41 -14.67 -21.24
CA PHE A 290 -13.28 -13.52 -21.03
C PHE A 290 -14.53 -13.66 -21.90
N THR A 291 -15.69 -13.29 -21.34
CA THR A 291 -16.87 -13.01 -22.15
C THR A 291 -16.60 -11.77 -23.01
N LYS A 292 -17.45 -11.52 -24.01
CA LYS A 292 -17.31 -10.35 -24.87
C LYS A 292 -17.30 -9.06 -24.04
N GLU A 293 -18.30 -8.89 -23.18
CA GLU A 293 -18.47 -7.69 -22.37
C GLU A 293 -17.33 -7.52 -21.35
N SER A 294 -16.91 -8.60 -20.67
CA SER A 294 -15.77 -8.52 -19.75
C SER A 294 -14.47 -8.19 -20.48
N LYS A 295 -14.26 -8.73 -21.68
CA LYS A 295 -13.07 -8.43 -22.49
C LYS A 295 -13.04 -6.99 -22.97
N GLU A 296 -14.16 -6.47 -23.46
CA GLU A 296 -14.27 -5.08 -23.92
C GLU A 296 -13.90 -4.08 -22.81
N ILE A 297 -14.35 -4.35 -21.58
CA ILE A 297 -14.03 -3.51 -20.42
C ILE A 297 -12.59 -3.73 -19.96
N TYR A 298 -12.08 -4.96 -20.00
CA TYR A 298 -10.68 -5.24 -19.70
C TYR A 298 -9.72 -4.51 -20.64
N ASP A 299 -9.94 -4.59 -21.95
CA ASP A 299 -9.12 -3.90 -22.94
C ASP A 299 -9.16 -2.37 -22.74
N LEU A 300 -10.32 -1.82 -22.36
CA LEU A 300 -10.46 -0.39 -22.07
C LEU A 300 -9.71 0.02 -20.80
N VAL A 301 -9.80 -0.74 -19.71
CA VAL A 301 -9.04 -0.46 -18.48
C VAL A 301 -7.54 -0.60 -18.71
N LEU A 302 -7.10 -1.60 -19.49
CA LEU A 302 -5.70 -1.76 -19.87
C LEU A 302 -5.21 -0.55 -20.69
N LEU A 303 -6.05 -0.01 -21.58
CA LEU A 303 -5.75 1.22 -22.31
C LEU A 303 -5.67 2.44 -21.37
N MET A 304 -6.59 2.58 -20.41
CA MET A 304 -6.53 3.65 -19.40
C MET A 304 -5.19 3.61 -18.65
N GLN A 305 -4.78 2.43 -18.18
CA GLN A 305 -3.53 2.24 -17.43
C GLN A 305 -2.31 2.58 -18.28
N SER A 306 -2.28 2.06 -19.51
CA SER A 306 -1.19 2.25 -20.48
C SER A 306 -1.01 3.72 -20.87
N GLU A 307 -2.12 4.47 -21.00
CA GLU A 307 -2.07 5.90 -21.29
C GLU A 307 -1.57 6.72 -20.09
N CYS A 308 -1.90 6.31 -18.86
CA CYS A 308 -1.38 6.95 -17.64
C CYS A 308 0.12 6.71 -17.48
N PHE A 309 0.61 5.50 -17.76
CA PHE A 309 2.05 5.17 -17.70
C PHE A 309 2.91 6.09 -18.56
N LYS A 310 2.45 6.47 -19.74
CA LYS A 310 3.17 7.38 -20.65
C LYS A 310 3.41 8.78 -20.05
N MET A 311 2.67 9.14 -19.01
CA MET A 311 2.77 10.43 -18.33
C MET A 311 3.61 10.35 -17.05
N ILE A 312 3.94 9.15 -16.56
CA ILE A 312 4.64 8.98 -15.28
C ILE A 312 6.09 9.40 -15.40
N ARG A 313 6.44 10.47 -14.69
CA ARG A 313 7.79 11.02 -14.49
C ARG A 313 7.77 12.05 -13.37
N ALA A 314 8.93 12.42 -12.86
CA ALA A 314 9.07 13.42 -11.82
C ALA A 314 8.43 14.76 -12.20
N GLY A 315 7.77 15.40 -11.23
CA GLY A 315 7.13 16.71 -11.38
C GLY A 315 5.81 16.73 -12.14
N MET A 316 5.32 15.57 -12.61
CA MET A 316 3.97 15.44 -13.17
C MET A 316 2.90 15.84 -12.14
N VAL A 317 1.77 16.37 -12.61
CA VAL A 317 0.61 16.70 -11.77
C VAL A 317 -0.33 15.49 -11.75
N TRP A 318 -0.60 14.92 -10.58
CA TRP A 318 -1.37 13.68 -10.45
C TRP A 318 -2.81 13.81 -10.98
N GLU A 319 -3.43 14.97 -10.78
CA GLU A 319 -4.75 15.30 -11.30
C GLU A 319 -4.83 15.17 -12.84
N ASP A 320 -3.75 15.50 -13.56
CA ASP A 320 -3.71 15.40 -15.03
C ASP A 320 -3.73 13.94 -15.50
N LEU A 321 -3.03 13.04 -14.79
CA LEU A 321 -3.06 11.60 -15.06
C LEU A 321 -4.46 11.03 -14.77
N HIS A 322 -5.06 11.43 -13.65
CA HIS A 322 -6.41 11.02 -13.30
C HIS A 322 -7.44 11.48 -14.35
N MET A 323 -7.36 12.73 -14.81
CA MET A 323 -8.22 13.22 -15.89
C MET A 323 -7.91 12.56 -17.24
N LYS A 324 -6.66 12.17 -17.51
CA LYS A 324 -6.32 11.36 -18.69
C LYS A 324 -7.06 10.03 -18.67
N ALA A 325 -7.07 9.31 -17.55
CA ALA A 325 -7.83 8.07 -17.39
C ALA A 325 -9.34 8.28 -17.65
N HIS A 326 -9.93 9.35 -17.10
CA HIS A 326 -11.34 9.69 -17.35
C HIS A 326 -11.64 10.00 -18.82
N ASN A 327 -10.76 10.72 -19.52
CA ASN A 327 -10.92 11.00 -20.95
C ASN A 327 -10.87 9.72 -21.79
N VAL A 328 -9.96 8.79 -21.46
CA VAL A 328 -9.87 7.47 -22.11
C VAL A 328 -11.14 6.66 -21.84
N ALA A 329 -11.62 6.63 -20.59
CA ALA A 329 -12.87 5.97 -20.22
C ALA A 329 -14.08 6.54 -20.96
N ALA A 330 -14.20 7.88 -21.01
CA ALA A 330 -15.26 8.57 -21.74
C ALA A 330 -15.29 8.20 -23.21
N HIS A 331 -14.13 8.21 -23.88
CA HIS A 331 -13.99 7.81 -25.26
C HIS A 331 -14.36 6.33 -25.46
N GLY A 332 -13.79 5.42 -24.67
CA GLY A 332 -14.01 3.98 -24.81
C GLY A 332 -15.45 3.56 -24.53
N LEU A 333 -16.07 4.05 -23.47
CA LEU A 333 -17.47 3.75 -23.14
C LEU A 333 -18.43 4.31 -24.20
N ARG A 334 -18.08 5.41 -24.88
CA ARG A 334 -18.81 5.90 -26.05
C ARG A 334 -18.65 5.00 -27.27
N GLU A 335 -17.45 4.50 -27.56
CA GLU A 335 -17.22 3.57 -28.68
C GLU A 335 -17.98 2.24 -28.50
N LEU A 336 -18.05 1.75 -27.26
CA LEU A 336 -18.86 0.58 -26.87
C LEU A 336 -20.38 0.85 -26.94
N GLY A 337 -20.78 2.12 -27.08
CA GLY A 337 -22.17 2.56 -27.17
C GLY A 337 -22.89 2.68 -25.82
N ILE A 338 -22.18 2.56 -24.69
CA ILE A 338 -22.75 2.79 -23.35
C ILE A 338 -23.07 4.27 -23.18
N PHE A 339 -22.20 5.15 -23.68
CA PHE A 339 -22.50 6.56 -23.85
C PHE A 339 -22.95 6.85 -25.29
N LYS A 340 -23.90 7.79 -25.44
CA LYS A 340 -24.47 8.15 -26.74
C LYS A 340 -23.39 8.67 -27.70
N LYS A 341 -23.37 8.15 -28.92
CA LYS A 341 -22.28 8.36 -29.91
C LYS A 341 -22.22 9.78 -30.47
N ASP A 342 -23.33 10.52 -30.43
CA ASP A 342 -23.42 11.92 -30.84
C ASP A 342 -22.80 12.88 -29.82
N LEU A 343 -22.46 12.41 -28.61
CA LEU A 343 -21.73 13.21 -27.63
C LEU A 343 -20.23 13.27 -27.92
N THR A 344 -19.67 14.46 -27.77
CA THR A 344 -18.22 14.67 -27.68
C THR A 344 -17.69 14.20 -26.33
N VAL A 345 -16.39 13.86 -26.26
CA VAL A 345 -15.73 13.51 -24.99
C VAL A 345 -15.86 14.64 -23.96
N GLU A 346 -15.75 15.90 -24.40
CA GLU A 346 -15.91 17.07 -23.54
C GLU A 346 -17.32 17.13 -22.91
N GLN A 347 -18.38 16.85 -23.68
CA GLN A 347 -19.74 16.79 -23.15
C GLN A 347 -19.92 15.66 -22.13
N ILE A 348 -19.29 14.51 -22.35
CA ILE A 348 -19.32 13.37 -21.42
C ILE A 348 -18.58 13.70 -20.12
N ILE A 349 -17.43 14.36 -20.20
CA ILE A 349 -16.68 14.80 -19.01
C ILE A 349 -17.47 15.89 -18.27
N LYS A 350 -18.07 16.84 -18.97
CA LYS A 350 -18.86 17.91 -18.36
C LYS A 350 -20.09 17.38 -17.60
N SER A 351 -20.66 16.24 -18.00
CA SER A 351 -21.79 15.65 -17.28
C SER A 351 -21.38 14.89 -16.02
N GLU A 352 -20.09 14.66 -15.79
CA GLU A 352 -19.55 13.91 -14.63
C GLU A 352 -19.95 12.42 -14.60
N ILE A 353 -20.63 11.89 -15.62
CA ILE A 353 -21.10 10.48 -15.66
C ILE A 353 -19.95 9.48 -15.48
N THR A 354 -18.75 9.81 -15.96
CA THR A 354 -17.58 8.93 -15.82
C THR A 354 -17.22 8.67 -14.35
N THR A 355 -17.58 9.56 -13.42
CA THR A 355 -17.35 9.36 -11.97
C THR A 355 -18.21 8.22 -11.40
N ARG A 356 -19.27 7.79 -12.11
CA ARG A 356 -20.08 6.63 -11.71
C ARG A 356 -19.41 5.31 -12.07
N PHE A 357 -18.70 5.31 -13.20
CA PHE A 357 -17.97 4.15 -13.73
C PHE A 357 -16.54 4.06 -13.21
N PHE A 358 -15.88 5.18 -12.90
CA PHE A 358 -14.55 5.23 -12.30
C PHE A 358 -14.60 6.18 -11.09
N PRO A 359 -15.00 5.68 -9.91
CA PRO A 359 -15.35 6.52 -8.76
C PRO A 359 -14.22 6.80 -7.77
N HIS A 360 -13.09 6.11 -7.88
CA HIS A 360 -11.97 6.28 -6.96
C HIS A 360 -10.84 7.05 -7.64
N GLY A 361 -9.83 7.45 -6.85
CA GLY A 361 -8.62 8.06 -7.41
C GLY A 361 -7.84 7.09 -8.30
N LEU A 362 -7.03 7.63 -9.22
CA LEU A 362 -6.19 6.82 -10.11
C LEU A 362 -5.14 5.95 -9.40
N GLY A 363 -4.80 6.34 -8.18
CA GLY A 363 -3.83 5.65 -7.36
C GLY A 363 -3.39 6.51 -6.20
N HIS A 364 -2.38 6.02 -5.48
CA HIS A 364 -1.89 6.59 -4.24
C HIS A 364 -0.41 6.33 -4.04
N TYR A 365 0.19 7.02 -3.06
CA TYR A 365 1.53 6.63 -2.62
C TYR A 365 1.47 5.25 -1.97
N LEU A 366 2.50 4.46 -2.24
CA LEU A 366 2.73 3.15 -1.65
C LEU A 366 4.08 3.16 -0.93
N GLY A 367 4.16 2.48 0.20
CA GLY A 367 5.39 2.36 0.96
C GLY A 367 5.21 1.43 2.15
N MET A 368 5.34 1.97 3.36
CA MET A 368 5.16 1.17 4.58
C MET A 368 3.69 0.95 4.96
N ASP A 369 2.83 1.80 4.44
CA ASP A 369 1.38 1.63 4.45
C ASP A 369 0.93 1.47 2.99
N THR A 370 -0.14 0.72 2.76
CA THR A 370 -0.74 0.57 1.41
C THR A 370 -1.13 1.92 0.85
N HIS A 371 -1.94 2.67 1.60
CA HIS A 371 -2.17 4.09 1.39
C HIS A 371 -1.14 4.88 2.21
N ASP A 372 0.02 5.14 1.61
CA ASP A 372 1.16 5.79 2.28
C ASP A 372 0.93 7.30 2.51
N THR A 373 1.81 7.91 3.30
CA THR A 373 1.65 9.30 3.78
C THR A 373 1.99 10.34 2.72
N GLY A 374 1.68 11.62 3.00
CA GLY A 374 2.13 12.76 2.18
C GLY A 374 1.33 13.02 0.90
N GLY A 375 0.19 12.34 0.71
CA GLY A 375 -0.65 12.49 -0.47
C GLY A 375 -1.58 13.71 -0.51
N ASN A 376 -1.83 14.38 0.63
CA ASN A 376 -2.67 15.58 0.73
C ASN A 376 -4.10 15.40 0.17
N ALA A 377 -4.74 14.25 0.45
CA ALA A 377 -6.12 13.99 0.05
C ALA A 377 -7.10 15.06 0.55
N ASN A 378 -8.12 15.38 -0.25
CA ASN A 378 -9.18 16.32 0.12
C ASN A 378 -10.56 15.71 -0.18
N TYR A 379 -11.12 15.00 0.80
CA TYR A 379 -12.42 14.35 0.67
C TYR A 379 -13.62 15.32 0.67
N GLU A 380 -13.39 16.58 0.99
CA GLU A 380 -14.40 17.65 0.94
C GLU A 380 -14.36 18.42 -0.40
N ASP A 381 -13.54 17.99 -1.37
CA ASP A 381 -13.48 18.63 -2.68
C ASP A 381 -14.87 18.57 -3.36
N PRO A 382 -15.44 19.72 -3.76
CA PRO A 382 -16.73 19.76 -4.44
C PRO A 382 -16.65 19.13 -5.84
N ASN A 383 -15.47 19.10 -6.46
CA ASN A 383 -15.28 18.45 -7.76
C ASN A 383 -15.25 16.92 -7.57
N LEU A 384 -16.26 16.24 -8.15
CA LEU A 384 -16.44 14.80 -8.02
C LEU A 384 -15.26 13.98 -8.55
N TYR A 385 -14.52 14.52 -9.53
CA TYR A 385 -13.32 13.88 -10.05
C TYR A 385 -12.20 13.81 -9.00
N PHE A 386 -12.07 14.82 -8.14
CA PHE A 386 -10.90 14.94 -7.26
C PHE A 386 -11.16 14.53 -5.81
N ARG A 387 -12.42 14.36 -5.43
CA ARG A 387 -12.85 14.02 -4.06
C ARG A 387 -12.14 12.81 -3.48
N TYR A 388 -11.93 11.77 -4.28
CA TYR A 388 -11.33 10.51 -3.80
C TYR A 388 -9.87 10.33 -4.22
N LEU A 389 -9.22 11.38 -4.74
CA LEU A 389 -7.78 11.34 -4.97
C LEU A 389 -7.01 11.33 -3.65
N ARG A 390 -6.09 10.37 -3.55
CA ARG A 390 -5.18 10.25 -2.41
C ARG A 390 -3.88 11.02 -2.59
N ILE A 391 -3.52 11.37 -3.83
CA ILE A 391 -2.40 12.26 -4.17
C ILE A 391 -2.96 13.54 -4.80
N ARG A 392 -2.48 14.70 -4.35
CA ARG A 392 -2.75 16.02 -4.94
C ARG A 392 -1.47 16.74 -5.28
N GLY A 393 -1.38 17.29 -6.49
CA GLY A 393 -0.25 18.08 -6.95
C GLY A 393 0.88 17.26 -7.57
N LYS A 394 2.11 17.76 -7.39
CA LYS A 394 3.30 17.22 -8.08
C LYS A 394 3.89 16.03 -7.36
N VAL A 395 4.22 14.99 -8.12
CA VAL A 395 4.86 13.77 -7.60
C VAL A 395 6.38 13.83 -7.82
N PRO A 396 7.22 13.67 -6.77
CA PRO A 396 8.68 13.73 -6.91
C PRO A 396 9.28 12.44 -7.46
N ALA A 397 10.51 12.51 -7.97
CA ALA A 397 11.32 11.32 -8.23
C ALA A 397 11.55 10.53 -6.93
N GLY A 398 11.65 9.20 -7.04
CA GLY A 398 11.82 8.28 -5.92
C GLY A 398 10.54 7.96 -5.14
N ALA A 399 9.42 8.62 -5.44
CA ALA A 399 8.13 8.18 -4.92
C ALA A 399 7.70 6.84 -5.54
N VAL A 400 7.00 6.02 -4.78
CA VAL A 400 6.31 4.82 -5.28
C VAL A 400 4.81 5.10 -5.28
N VAL A 401 4.15 4.83 -6.41
CA VAL A 401 2.72 5.06 -6.59
C VAL A 401 2.03 3.87 -7.25
N THR A 402 0.75 3.65 -6.95
CA THR A 402 -0.11 2.74 -7.70
C THR A 402 -0.65 3.41 -8.97
N ASN A 403 -0.81 2.65 -10.05
CA ASN A 403 -1.53 3.05 -11.26
C ASN A 403 -2.69 2.06 -11.49
N GLU A 404 -3.86 2.39 -10.95
CA GLU A 404 -4.97 1.46 -10.71
C GLU A 404 -6.31 1.88 -11.35
N PRO A 405 -6.37 2.28 -12.64
CA PRO A 405 -7.65 2.63 -13.23
C PRO A 405 -8.63 1.44 -13.19
N GLY A 406 -9.92 1.77 -13.10
CA GLY A 406 -10.97 0.77 -13.13
C GLY A 406 -12.28 1.28 -13.70
N ILE A 407 -13.07 0.35 -14.25
CA ILE A 407 -14.44 0.58 -14.71
C ILE A 407 -15.36 -0.37 -13.97
N TYR A 408 -16.38 0.20 -13.33
CA TYR A 408 -17.31 -0.50 -12.46
C TYR A 408 -18.77 -0.23 -12.87
N PHE A 409 -19.52 -1.30 -13.01
CA PHE A 409 -20.96 -1.33 -13.23
C PHE A 409 -21.68 -1.42 -11.89
N ARG A 410 -21.55 -0.36 -11.09
CA ARG A 410 -22.13 -0.25 -9.74
C ARG A 410 -23.63 0.02 -9.83
N LYS A 411 -24.42 -1.05 -9.79
CA LYS A 411 -25.88 -0.96 -9.94
C LYS A 411 -26.52 -0.02 -8.90
N TYR A 412 -26.01 -0.01 -7.68
CA TYR A 412 -26.35 1.00 -6.68
C TYR A 412 -25.17 1.98 -6.51
N PRO A 413 -25.37 3.30 -6.60
CA PRO A 413 -26.65 4.01 -6.75
C PRO A 413 -27.09 4.25 -8.21
N LEU A 414 -26.30 3.86 -9.23
CA LEU A 414 -26.51 4.29 -10.62
C LEU A 414 -27.91 3.95 -11.19
N GLN A 415 -28.49 2.81 -10.83
CA GLN A 415 -29.84 2.45 -11.29
C GLN A 415 -30.89 3.48 -10.87
N ALA A 416 -30.83 3.98 -9.62
CA ALA A 416 -31.79 4.97 -9.14
C ALA A 416 -31.62 6.32 -9.87
N GLU A 417 -30.38 6.68 -10.23
CA GLU A 417 -30.10 7.88 -11.02
C GLU A 417 -30.63 7.75 -12.47
N LEU A 418 -30.49 6.55 -13.06
CA LEU A 418 -31.04 6.23 -14.39
C LEU A 418 -32.57 6.26 -14.40
N ASP A 419 -33.20 5.65 -13.40
CA ASP A 419 -34.67 5.62 -13.27
C ASP A 419 -35.26 7.04 -13.06
N ALA A 420 -34.48 7.94 -12.44
CA ALA A 420 -34.83 9.33 -12.24
C ALA A 420 -34.58 10.23 -13.46
N GLY A 421 -34.07 9.68 -14.58
CA GLY A 421 -33.77 10.42 -15.81
C GLY A 421 -32.56 11.35 -15.73
N GLN A 422 -31.69 11.21 -14.71
CA GLN A 422 -30.52 12.09 -14.53
C GLN A 422 -29.52 11.99 -15.69
N TRP A 423 -29.50 10.85 -16.37
CA TRP A 423 -28.54 10.53 -17.43
C TRP A 423 -29.22 10.40 -18.81
N ASP A 424 -30.43 10.93 -18.96
CA ASP A 424 -31.16 10.94 -20.22
C ASP A 424 -30.39 11.72 -21.30
N GLY A 425 -30.30 11.15 -22.49
CA GLY A 425 -29.49 11.68 -23.58
C GLY A 425 -27.98 11.48 -23.42
N VAL A 426 -27.51 10.89 -22.32
CA VAL A 426 -26.09 10.57 -22.09
C VAL A 426 -25.83 9.07 -22.13
N VAL A 427 -26.63 8.28 -21.41
CA VAL A 427 -26.44 6.83 -21.28
C VAL A 427 -27.43 6.08 -22.16
N ASP A 428 -26.95 5.08 -22.89
CA ASP A 428 -27.80 4.10 -23.56
C ASP A 428 -28.08 2.93 -22.61
N GLN A 429 -29.27 2.92 -22.00
CA GLN A 429 -29.63 1.93 -20.97
C GLN A 429 -29.75 0.50 -21.53
N GLU A 430 -30.15 0.35 -22.80
CA GLU A 430 -30.23 -0.96 -23.45
C GLU A 430 -28.83 -1.54 -23.62
N VAL A 431 -27.88 -0.75 -24.12
CA VAL A 431 -26.48 -1.17 -24.24
C VAL A 431 -25.85 -1.44 -22.87
N LEU A 432 -26.04 -0.54 -21.90
CA LEU A 432 -25.54 -0.69 -20.53
C LEU A 432 -26.03 -1.99 -19.87
N SER A 433 -27.26 -2.42 -20.15
CA SER A 433 -27.87 -3.60 -19.52
C SER A 433 -27.03 -4.89 -19.69
N ARG A 434 -26.25 -4.98 -20.77
CA ARG A 434 -25.39 -6.12 -21.08
C ARG A 434 -24.16 -6.21 -20.17
N TYR A 435 -23.68 -5.07 -19.66
CA TYR A 435 -22.43 -4.99 -18.91
C TYR A 435 -22.60 -5.12 -17.40
N TRP A 436 -23.83 -5.09 -16.85
CA TRP A 436 -24.06 -5.23 -15.41
C TRP A 436 -23.40 -6.47 -14.80
N ARG A 437 -23.35 -7.57 -15.56
CA ARG A 437 -22.77 -8.84 -15.10
C ARG A 437 -21.25 -8.80 -14.92
N VAL A 438 -20.57 -7.92 -15.64
CA VAL A 438 -19.11 -7.71 -15.54
C VAL A 438 -18.73 -7.32 -14.11
N GLY A 439 -19.59 -6.54 -13.45
CA GLY A 439 -19.36 -6.00 -12.12
C GLY A 439 -18.30 -4.92 -12.14
N GLY A 440 -17.03 -5.28 -12.23
CA GLY A 440 -15.94 -4.33 -12.37
C GLY A 440 -14.67 -4.96 -12.89
N VAL A 441 -13.84 -4.12 -13.49
CA VAL A 441 -12.47 -4.45 -13.87
C VAL A 441 -11.56 -3.35 -13.34
N ARG A 442 -10.51 -3.75 -12.62
CA ARG A 442 -9.38 -2.90 -12.26
C ARG A 442 -8.09 -3.63 -12.63
N ILE A 443 -7.09 -2.86 -13.04
CA ILE A 443 -5.74 -3.33 -13.30
C ILE A 443 -4.81 -2.35 -12.60
N GLU A 444 -3.96 -2.87 -11.73
CA GLU A 444 -3.13 -2.07 -10.83
C GLU A 444 -1.72 -2.61 -10.76
N ASP A 445 -0.77 -1.68 -10.84
CA ASP A 445 0.67 -1.94 -10.76
C ASP A 445 1.32 -0.87 -9.88
N ASP A 446 2.40 -1.28 -9.22
CA ASP A 446 3.25 -0.47 -8.36
C ASP A 446 4.45 0.06 -9.13
N VAL A 447 4.66 1.38 -9.15
CA VAL A 447 5.76 1.98 -9.90
C VAL A 447 6.59 2.98 -9.11
N VAL A 448 7.91 2.92 -9.31
CA VAL A 448 8.83 3.96 -8.84
C VAL A 448 8.89 5.07 -9.87
N VAL A 449 8.58 6.30 -9.47
CA VAL A 449 8.72 7.49 -10.31
C VAL A 449 10.21 7.83 -10.47
N LYS A 450 10.67 7.96 -11.70
CA LYS A 450 12.03 8.40 -12.06
C LYS A 450 11.98 9.81 -12.63
N GLU A 451 13.15 10.42 -12.85
CA GLU A 451 13.24 11.78 -13.42
C GLU A 451 12.55 11.91 -14.79
N ASP A 452 12.78 10.94 -15.68
CA ASP A 452 12.31 10.93 -17.06
C ASP A 452 11.29 9.82 -17.38
N GLY A 453 10.82 9.09 -16.37
CA GLY A 453 9.94 7.96 -16.57
C GLY A 453 9.55 7.25 -15.27
N TYR A 454 9.45 5.93 -15.35
CA TYR A 454 9.12 5.07 -14.22
C TYR A 454 9.80 3.70 -14.33
N GLU A 455 9.84 2.99 -13.20
CA GLU A 455 10.17 1.58 -13.12
C GLU A 455 8.94 0.83 -12.58
N ASN A 456 8.42 -0.15 -13.32
CA ASN A 456 7.33 -0.99 -12.84
C ASN A 456 7.88 -2.13 -11.97
N LEU A 457 7.41 -2.22 -10.72
CA LEU A 457 7.81 -3.24 -9.77
C LEU A 457 6.95 -4.50 -9.88
N THR A 458 5.73 -4.38 -10.39
CA THR A 458 4.79 -5.48 -10.54
C THR A 458 5.19 -6.37 -11.73
N THR A 459 5.36 -7.67 -11.47
CA THR A 459 5.87 -8.61 -12.49
C THR A 459 4.80 -9.51 -13.09
N VAL A 460 3.65 -9.68 -12.42
CA VAL A 460 2.53 -10.46 -12.99
C VAL A 460 1.95 -9.71 -14.19
N SER A 461 1.71 -10.41 -15.30
CA SER A 461 1.27 -9.77 -16.54
C SER A 461 -0.17 -9.24 -16.45
N SER A 462 -0.43 -8.09 -17.08
CA SER A 462 -1.77 -7.54 -17.37
C SER A 462 -2.18 -7.73 -18.84
N ASP A 463 -1.37 -8.41 -19.66
CA ASP A 463 -1.79 -8.79 -21.01
C ASP A 463 -2.86 -9.89 -20.93
N TRP A 464 -4.03 -9.62 -21.52
CA TRP A 464 -5.18 -10.51 -21.42
C TRP A 464 -4.92 -11.92 -21.95
N ARG A 465 -4.05 -12.09 -22.96
CA ARG A 465 -3.70 -13.42 -23.50
C ARG A 465 -2.89 -14.20 -22.49
N THR A 466 -1.94 -13.53 -21.85
CA THR A 466 -1.13 -14.11 -20.78
C THR A 466 -2.02 -14.52 -19.61
N VAL A 467 -2.89 -13.62 -19.14
CA VAL A 467 -3.86 -13.91 -18.07
C VAL A 467 -4.73 -15.12 -18.41
N GLU A 468 -5.35 -15.16 -19.59
CA GLU A 468 -6.15 -16.30 -20.04
C GLU A 468 -5.35 -17.60 -20.15
N SER A 469 -4.08 -17.51 -20.56
CA SER A 469 -3.20 -18.67 -20.65
C SER A 469 -2.85 -19.26 -19.27
N MET A 470 -2.64 -18.41 -18.26
CA MET A 470 -2.36 -18.84 -16.89
C MET A 470 -3.58 -19.51 -16.25
N VAL A 471 -4.77 -18.92 -16.44
CA VAL A 471 -6.05 -19.53 -16.01
C VAL A 471 -6.25 -20.88 -16.69
N LEU A 472 -5.98 -20.99 -17.99
CA LEU A 472 -6.06 -22.27 -18.70
C LEU A 472 -5.02 -23.30 -18.23
N ALA A 473 -3.77 -22.92 -18.00
CA ALA A 473 -2.72 -23.86 -17.61
C ALA A 473 -3.09 -24.62 -16.32
N GLY A 474 -3.81 -23.96 -15.42
CA GLY A 474 -4.43 -24.55 -14.24
C GLY A 474 -5.31 -25.77 -14.53
N THR A 475 -6.10 -25.72 -15.61
CA THR A 475 -6.98 -26.84 -16.02
C THR A 475 -6.22 -28.10 -16.45
N GLN A 476 -5.02 -27.96 -17.02
CA GLN A 476 -4.24 -29.07 -17.57
C GLN A 476 -3.38 -29.77 -16.51
N SER A 477 -3.04 -29.08 -15.43
CA SER A 477 -2.23 -29.61 -14.32
C SER A 477 -3.03 -30.47 -13.31
N GLY A 478 -4.36 -30.53 -13.47
CA GLY A 478 -5.27 -31.26 -12.58
C GLY A 478 -5.73 -32.63 -13.10
N SER A 479 -5.21 -33.11 -14.24
CA SER A 479 -5.52 -34.43 -14.81
C SER A 479 -4.52 -35.51 -14.40
#